data_AF-A0A9P0L049-F1
#
_entry.id   AF-A0A9P0L049-F1
#
_cell.length_a   1.000
_cell.length_b   1.000
_cell.length_c   1.000
_cell.angle_alpha   90.00
_cell.angle_beta   90.00
_cell.angle_gamma   90.00
#
_symmetry.space_group_name_H-M   'P 1'
#
loop_
_entity.id
_entity.type
_entity.pdbx_description
1 polymer ?
#
loop_
_entity_poly.entity_id
_entity_poly.type
_entity_poly.pdbx_seq_one_letter_code
_entity_poly.pdbx_strand_id
1 'polypeptide(L)'
;MLYILAVFSPHRDPEAVDFVIVGAGLSGSVIANRLSEVTGWKILLLEAGGEPNILTEIPIAGPILFPTDYNCGTYAERQESFCSGSVINFMVYTRGNKMD
;
A
#
# COMPACT_ATOMS: atom_id res chain seq x y z
N MET A 1 -1.14 -1.88 -19.83
CA MET A 1 -2.56 -1.58 -19.60
C MET A 1 -2.93 -2.29 -18.30
N LEU A 2 -2.71 -1.64 -17.17
CA LEU A 2 -2.96 -2.15 -15.83
C LEU A 2 -4.16 -1.36 -15.27
N TYR A 3 -5.15 -2.06 -14.73
CA TYR A 3 -6.34 -1.50 -14.13
C TYR A 3 -6.19 -1.51 -12.60
N ILE A 4 -5.51 -0.53 -12.01
CA ILE A 4 -5.95 -0.01 -10.71
C ILE A 4 -7.09 0.94 -11.05
N LEU A 5 -8.32 0.48 -10.88
CA LEU A 5 -9.50 1.34 -10.91
C LEU A 5 -9.33 2.36 -9.79
N ALA A 6 -9.12 3.62 -10.16
CA ALA A 6 -9.46 4.76 -9.33
C ALA A 6 -10.85 4.49 -8.73
N VAL A 7 -10.92 4.25 -7.43
CA VAL A 7 -12.21 4.16 -6.76
C VAL A 7 -12.75 5.59 -6.64
N PHE A 8 -13.71 5.86 -7.52
CA PHE A 8 -14.70 6.94 -7.53
C PHE A 8 -14.26 8.37 -7.88
N SER A 9 -14.11 8.61 -9.19
CA SER A 9 -14.85 9.72 -9.80
C SER A 9 -15.43 9.25 -11.13
N PRO A 10 -16.76 9.17 -11.31
CA PRO A 10 -17.38 8.89 -12.61
C PRO A 10 -17.16 10.04 -13.61
N HIS A 11 -16.53 11.14 -13.20
CA HIS A 11 -16.16 12.26 -14.04
C HIS A 11 -14.67 12.20 -14.40
N ARG A 12 -14.43 12.17 -15.72
CA ARG A 12 -13.13 12.03 -16.40
C ARG A 12 -12.26 13.30 -16.35
N ASP A 13 -12.68 14.30 -15.59
CA ASP A 13 -12.03 15.59 -15.48
C ASP A 13 -11.34 15.69 -14.11
N PRO A 14 -10.12 16.27 -14.02
CA PRO A 14 -9.45 16.55 -12.75
C PRO A 14 -10.13 17.73 -12.04
N GLU A 15 -11.45 17.69 -11.95
CA GLU A 15 -12.23 18.59 -11.12
C GLU A 15 -11.86 18.30 -9.67
N ALA A 16 -11.20 19.28 -9.05
CA ALA A 16 -10.92 19.44 -7.62
C ALA A 16 -11.28 18.21 -6.76
N VAL A 17 -10.25 17.50 -6.30
CA VAL A 17 -10.38 16.45 -5.29
C VAL A 17 -10.21 17.06 -3.90
N ASP A 18 -10.93 16.53 -2.93
CA ASP A 18 -10.85 16.98 -1.54
C ASP A 18 -9.62 16.42 -0.85
N PHE A 19 -9.22 15.19 -1.21
CA PHE A 19 -8.06 14.52 -0.64
C PHE A 19 -7.23 13.80 -1.71
N VAL A 20 -5.91 13.92 -1.57
CA VAL A 20 -4.94 13.12 -2.33
C VAL A 20 -4.17 12.25 -1.35
N ILE A 21 -4.22 10.94 -1.55
CA ILE A 21 -3.51 9.94 -0.77
C ILE A 21 -2.43 9.35 -1.67
N VAL A 22 -1.18 9.41 -1.21
CA VAL A 22 -0.02 8.85 -1.94
C VAL A 22 0.47 7.63 -1.19
N GLY A 23 0.39 6.47 -1.84
CA GLY A 23 0.69 5.14 -1.31
C GLY A 23 -0.58 4.39 -0.89
N ALA A 24 -0.97 3.35 -1.63
CA ALA A 24 -2.01 2.36 -1.33
C ALA A 24 -1.52 1.21 -0.43
N GLY A 25 -0.51 1.46 0.41
CA GLY A 25 -0.06 0.51 1.43
C GLY A 25 -1.09 0.32 2.55
N LEU A 26 -0.67 -0.31 3.65
CA LEU A 26 -1.53 -0.67 4.79
C LEU A 26 -2.39 0.51 5.29
N SER A 27 -1.77 1.65 5.56
CA SER A 27 -2.48 2.83 6.07
C SER A 27 -3.26 3.55 4.98
N GLY A 28 -2.67 3.74 3.79
CA GLY A 28 -3.29 4.51 2.72
C GLY A 28 -4.57 3.88 2.19
N SER A 29 -4.59 2.55 2.03
CA SER A 29 -5.80 1.81 1.63
C SER A 29 -6.91 1.91 2.68
N VAL A 30 -6.57 1.83 3.99
CA VAL A 30 -7.56 1.98 5.07
C VAL A 30 -8.12 3.40 5.11
N ILE A 31 -7.27 4.42 4.99
CA ILE A 31 -7.68 5.83 5.00
C ILE A 31 -8.56 6.13 3.78
N ALA A 32 -8.15 5.70 2.58
CA ALA A 32 -8.93 5.88 1.35
C ALA A 32 -10.33 5.26 1.50
N ASN A 33 -10.40 4.02 2.01
CA ASN A 33 -11.67 3.36 2.26
C ASN A 33 -12.56 4.16 3.22
N ARG A 34 -12.02 4.63 4.36
CA ARG A 34 -12.79 5.40 5.35
C ARG A 34 -13.25 6.77 4.85
N LEU A 35 -12.40 7.49 4.13
CA LEU A 35 -12.76 8.79 3.58
C LEU A 35 -13.81 8.65 2.46
N SER A 36 -13.74 7.57 1.68
CA SER A 36 -14.71 7.29 0.61
C SER A 36 -16.12 6.94 1.12
N GLU A 37 -16.27 6.57 2.41
CA GLU A 37 -17.58 6.34 3.03
C GLU A 37 -18.39 7.65 3.18
N VAL A 38 -17.72 8.81 3.18
CA VAL A 38 -18.37 10.12 3.31
C VAL A 38 -18.87 10.58 1.94
N THR A 39 -20.19 10.70 1.80
CA THR A 39 -20.81 11.14 0.55
C THR A 39 -20.42 12.59 0.23
N GLY A 40 -20.00 12.82 -1.01
CA GLY A 40 -19.63 14.15 -1.52
C GLY A 40 -18.13 14.44 -1.51
N TRP A 41 -17.31 13.64 -0.83
CA TRP A 41 -15.86 13.76 -0.92
C TRP A 41 -15.31 13.02 -2.14
N LYS A 42 -14.45 13.70 -2.90
CA LYS A 42 -13.67 13.14 -4.00
C LYS A 42 -12.26 12.79 -3.51
N ILE A 43 -11.92 11.50 -3.54
CA ILE A 43 -10.63 10.98 -3.06
C ILE A 43 -9.80 10.51 -4.24
N LEU A 44 -8.55 10.95 -4.33
CA LEU A 44 -7.56 10.45 -5.27
C LEU A 44 -6.53 9.61 -4.52
N LEU A 45 -6.42 8.32 -4.84
CA LEU A 45 -5.38 7.42 -4.33
C LEU A 45 -4.36 7.15 -5.44
N LEU A 46 -3.09 7.44 -5.17
CA LEU A 46 -1.96 7.21 -6.08
C LEU A 46 -1.06 6.12 -5.49
N GLU A 47 -0.67 5.14 -6.28
CA GLU A 47 0.24 4.07 -5.88
C GLU A 47 1.34 3.90 -6.93
N ALA A 48 2.58 3.71 -6.49
CA ALA A 48 3.73 3.55 -7.38
C ALA A 48 3.91 2.10 -7.85
N GLY A 49 3.38 1.13 -7.11
CA GLY A 49 3.41 -0.28 -7.44
C GLY A 49 2.40 -0.70 -8.52
N GLY A 50 2.54 -1.95 -8.95
CA GLY A 50 1.60 -2.61 -9.86
C GLY A 50 0.50 -3.38 -9.13
N GLU A 51 -0.41 -3.93 -9.92
CA GLU A 51 -1.44 -4.86 -9.45
C GLU A 51 -0.81 -6.10 -8.77
N PRO A 52 -1.43 -6.59 -7.68
CA PRO A 52 -1.09 -7.88 -7.12
C PRO A 52 -1.24 -8.99 -8.18
N ASN A 53 -0.40 -10.02 -8.07
CA ASN A 53 -0.49 -11.24 -8.86
C ASN A 53 -0.74 -12.44 -7.93
N ILE A 54 -0.95 -13.63 -8.49
CA ILE A 54 -1.24 -14.82 -7.70
C ILE A 54 -0.17 -15.15 -6.64
N LEU A 55 1.09 -14.79 -6.87
CA LEU A 55 2.17 -15.03 -5.89
C LEU A 55 2.05 -14.09 -4.69
N THR A 56 1.51 -12.88 -4.88
CA THR A 56 1.28 -11.93 -3.77
C THR A 56 0.16 -12.35 -2.82
N GLU A 57 -0.73 -13.23 -3.28
CA GLU A 57 -1.83 -13.77 -2.47
C GLU A 57 -1.43 -15.01 -1.66
N ILE A 58 -0.32 -15.66 -2.04
CA ILE A 58 0.14 -16.90 -1.40
C ILE A 58 1.10 -16.55 -0.26
N PRO A 59 0.73 -16.80 1.02
CA PRO A 59 1.54 -16.40 2.17
C PRO A 59 2.99 -16.87 2.13
N ILE A 60 3.19 -18.13 1.77
CA ILE A 60 4.51 -18.78 1.74
C ILE A 60 5.38 -18.34 0.55
N ALA A 61 4.79 -17.68 -0.45
CA ALA A 61 5.51 -17.17 -1.62
C ALA A 61 6.22 -15.84 -1.35
N GLY A 62 6.03 -15.21 -0.18
CA GLY A 62 6.69 -13.96 0.21
C GLY A 62 8.19 -13.91 -0.11
N PRO A 63 8.99 -14.94 0.24
CA PRO A 63 10.42 -14.94 -0.07
C PRO A 63 10.78 -14.82 -1.56
N ILE A 64 9.89 -15.27 -2.45
CA ILE A 64 10.09 -15.24 -3.91
C ILE A 64 9.92 -13.81 -4.45
N LEU A 65 9.17 -12.95 -3.75
CA LEU A 65 8.88 -11.58 -4.18
C LEU A 65 9.99 -10.59 -3.80
N PHE A 66 10.88 -10.91 -2.86
CA PHE A 66 11.98 -10.04 -2.43
C PHE A 66 12.87 -9.48 -3.55
N PRO A 67 13.34 -10.29 -4.53
CA PRO A 67 14.20 -9.80 -5.61
C PRO A 67 13.42 -9.18 -6.78
N THR A 68 12.10 -9.01 -6.66
CA THR A 68 11.24 -8.51 -7.74
C THR A 68 10.85 -7.05 -7.51
N ASP A 69 10.20 -6.45 -8.51
CA ASP A 69 9.70 -5.07 -8.46
C ASP A 69 8.58 -4.84 -7.41
N TYR A 70 8.08 -5.91 -6.76
CA TYR A 70 7.20 -5.80 -5.59
C TYR A 70 7.92 -5.29 -4.33
N ASN A 71 9.26 -5.33 -4.32
CA ASN A 71 10.09 -4.73 -3.29
C ASN A 71 10.72 -3.45 -3.85
N CYS A 72 10.60 -2.34 -3.12
CA CYS A 72 11.06 -1.02 -3.57
C CYS A 72 12.59 -0.86 -3.64
N GLY A 73 13.36 -1.95 -3.50
CA GLY A 73 14.81 -2.00 -3.72
C GLY A 73 15.62 -1.06 -2.83
N THR A 74 15.03 -0.60 -1.71
CA THR A 74 15.71 0.33 -0.80
C THR A 74 16.71 -0.44 0.04
N TYR A 75 17.96 -0.01 -0.02
CA TYR A 75 19.03 -0.53 0.83
C TYR A 75 19.31 0.50 1.91
N ALA A 76 19.21 0.08 3.16
CA ALA A 76 19.70 0.88 4.26
C ALA A 76 21.22 0.90 4.26
N GLU A 77 21.81 1.99 4.74
CA GLU A 77 23.23 2.03 5.08
C GLU A 77 23.55 0.92 6.08
N ARG A 78 24.72 0.31 5.94
CA ARG A 78 25.13 -0.82 6.79
C ARG A 78 25.26 -0.34 8.24
N GLN A 79 24.42 -0.87 9.12
CA GLN A 79 24.51 -0.70 10.57
C GLN A 79 24.78 -2.04 11.23
N GLU A 80 25.68 -2.09 12.21
CA GLU A 80 26.11 -3.35 12.85
C GLU A 80 24.98 -4.05 13.64
N SER A 81 23.89 -3.34 13.96
CA SER A 81 22.89 -3.78 14.92
C SER A 81 21.43 -3.63 14.45
N PHE A 82 21.16 -3.27 13.20
CA PHE A 82 19.78 -3.07 12.71
C PHE A 82 19.67 -3.26 11.19
N CYS A 83 18.55 -3.87 10.74
CA CYS A 83 17.92 -3.84 9.38
C CYS A 83 17.22 -5.17 9.04
N SER A 84 15.98 -5.37 9.48
CA SER A 84 15.12 -6.45 8.98
C SER A 84 13.65 -6.03 8.84
N GLY A 85 13.41 -4.82 8.34
CA GLY A 85 12.07 -4.37 7.94
C GLY A 85 11.79 -4.78 6.49
N SER A 86 10.79 -5.63 6.28
CA SER A 86 10.29 -6.01 4.96
C SER A 86 8.88 -5.45 4.75
N VAL A 87 8.58 -5.00 3.53
CA VAL A 87 7.21 -4.67 3.08
C VAL A 87 6.31 -5.92 3.04
N ILE A 88 6.91 -7.11 3.07
CA ILE A 88 6.26 -8.41 3.17
C ILE A 88 6.01 -8.71 4.65
N ASN A 89 4.81 -8.36 5.12
CA ASN A 89 4.41 -8.38 6.54
C ASN A 89 4.30 -9.80 7.18
N PHE A 90 4.75 -10.87 6.51
CA PHE A 90 4.64 -12.28 6.94
C PHE A 90 3.24 -12.73 7.46
N MET A 91 2.21 -11.90 7.29
CA MET A 91 0.86 -12.00 7.87
C MET A 91 0.85 -12.29 9.37
N VAL A 92 1.84 -11.80 10.12
CA VAL A 92 1.85 -11.92 11.58
C VAL A 92 1.10 -10.74 12.19
N TYR A 93 -0.02 -11.02 12.86
CA TYR A 93 -0.76 -10.00 13.59
C TYR A 93 -0.33 -9.97 15.06
N THR A 94 0.29 -8.87 15.47
CA THR A 94 0.58 -8.57 16.87
C THR A 94 -0.10 -7.25 17.24
N ARG A 95 -0.58 -7.16 18.49
CA ARG A 95 -1.00 -5.88 19.07
C ARG A 95 0.13 -5.34 19.94
N GLY A 96 0.27 -4.01 19.95
CA GLY A 96 1.22 -3.32 20.83
C GLY A 96 0.94 -3.61 22.30
N ASN A 97 1.96 -3.45 23.13
CA ASN A 97 1.80 -3.50 24.57
C ASN A 97 1.06 -2.22 25.02
N LYS A 98 0.29 -2.31 26.09
CA LYS A 98 -0.34 -1.13 26.71
C LYS A 98 0.68 -0.08 27.15
N MET A 99 1.93 -0.48 27.39
CA MET A 99 2.99 0.40 27.86
C MET A 99 3.81 1.08 26.74
N ASP A 100 3.53 0.77 25.48
CA ASP A 100 4.09 1.47 24.31
C ASP A 100 3.32 2.78 24.08
#